data_AF-A0A151UF13-F1
#
_entry.id   AF-A0A151UF13-F1
#
_cell.length_a   1.000
_cell.length_b   1.000
_cell.length_c   1.000
_cell.angle_alpha   90.00
_cell.angle_beta   90.00
_cell.angle_gamma   90.00
#
_symmetry.space_group_name_H-M   'P 1'
#
loop_
_entity.id
_entity.type
_entity.pdbx_description
1 polymer ?
#
loop_
_entity_poly.entity_id
_entity_poly.type
_entity_poly.pdbx_seq_one_letter_code
_entity_poly.pdbx_strand_id
1 'polypeptide(L)'
;MDPDVVEAAICMPGRGFHRNRAQQPLHVKRRDLLPVVRIWSALVHANILPCSHVSDLHWTWSMLMYCIMTQRTVDLGGIICMEISGCANSAPGSALGHPSLIT
;
A
#
# COMPACT_ATOMS: atom_id res chain seq x y z
N MET A 1 -5.15 -1.36 13.53
CA MET A 1 -3.75 -1.10 13.92
C MET A 1 -3.61 0.39 14.16
N ASP A 2 -2.86 0.80 15.19
CA ASP A 2 -2.66 2.22 15.50
C ASP A 2 -1.85 2.90 14.37
N PRO A 3 -2.36 3.96 13.71
CA PRO A 3 -1.66 4.69 12.66
C PRO A 3 -0.29 5.21 13.08
N ASP A 4 -0.12 5.66 14.32
CA ASP A 4 1.14 6.26 14.76
C ASP A 4 2.24 5.18 14.89
N VAL A 5 1.86 3.96 15.29
CA VAL A 5 2.75 2.79 15.30
C VAL A 5 3.17 2.37 13.89
N VAL A 6 2.24 2.48 12.93
CA VAL A 6 2.52 2.19 11.52
C VAL A 6 3.48 3.24 10.95
N GLU A 7 3.22 4.53 11.18
CA GLU A 7 4.09 5.63 10.75
C GLU A 7 5.52 5.47 11.28
N ALA A 8 5.66 5.20 12.59
CA ALA A 8 6.98 5.05 13.21
C ALA A 8 7.81 3.91 12.59
N ALA A 9 7.17 2.86 12.09
CA ALA A 9 7.84 1.72 11.48
C ALA A 9 8.19 1.94 10.00
N ILE A 10 7.46 2.80 9.28
CA ILE A 10 7.58 2.89 7.81
C ILE A 10 8.05 4.26 7.28
N CYS A 11 7.87 5.33 8.05
CA CYS A 11 8.16 6.70 7.66
C CYS A 11 9.52 7.16 8.19
N MET A 12 10.11 8.14 7.51
CA MET A 12 11.24 8.89 8.07
C MET A 12 10.79 9.71 9.29
N PRO A 13 11.69 9.98 10.25
CA PRO A 13 11.36 10.79 11.42
C PRO A 13 10.75 12.16 11.04
N GLY A 14 9.64 12.53 11.69
CA GLY A 14 8.92 13.78 11.42
C GLY A 14 8.08 13.78 10.14
N ARG A 15 7.94 12.63 9.48
CA ARG A 15 7.02 12.41 8.35
C ARG A 15 5.93 11.42 8.75
N GLY A 16 4.82 11.41 8.03
CA GLY A 16 3.67 10.58 8.38
C GLY A 16 2.58 10.58 7.31
N PHE A 17 1.41 10.04 7.67
CA PHE A 17 0.26 10.00 6.78
C PHE A 17 -0.30 11.40 6.55
N HIS A 18 -0.72 11.64 5.31
CA HIS A 18 -1.76 12.62 5.06
C HIS A 18 -3.07 12.09 5.64
N ARG A 19 -3.72 12.90 6.47
CA ARG A 19 -4.95 12.55 7.17
C ARG A 19 -6.14 13.31 6.61
N ASN A 20 -7.31 12.69 6.61
CA ASN A 20 -8.54 13.36 6.21
C ASN A 20 -9.05 14.32 7.32
N ARG A 21 -10.19 14.99 7.09
CA ARG A 21 -10.79 15.90 8.09
C ARG A 21 -11.14 15.19 9.41
N ALA A 22 -11.45 13.90 9.36
CA ALA A 22 -11.73 13.05 10.52
C ALA A 22 -10.45 12.44 11.13
N GLN A 23 -9.27 12.95 10.77
CA GLN A 23 -7.95 12.47 11.23
C GLN A 23 -7.62 11.01 10.87
N GLN A 24 -8.31 10.42 9.89
CA GLN A 24 -8.00 9.06 9.43
C GLN A 24 -6.84 9.08 8.42
N PRO A 25 -5.89 8.14 8.51
CA PRO A 25 -4.77 8.06 7.59
C PRO A 25 -5.25 7.70 6.18
N LEU A 26 -4.83 8.48 5.17
CA LEU A 26 -5.14 8.23 3.77
C LEU A 26 -3.97 7.56 3.06
N HIS A 27 -2.86 8.27 2.99
CA HIS A 27 -1.67 7.85 2.27
C HIS A 27 -0.42 8.57 2.78
N VAL A 28 0.74 7.98 2.53
CA VAL A 28 2.05 8.62 2.75
C VAL A 28 2.78 8.74 1.42
N LYS A 29 3.49 9.86 1.21
CA LYS A 29 4.26 10.07 -0.02
C LYS A 29 5.46 9.11 -0.03
N ARG A 30 5.81 8.57 -1.20
CA ARG A 30 6.98 7.68 -1.35
C ARG A 30 8.28 8.31 -0.84
N ARG A 31 8.44 9.63 -0.99
CA ARG A 31 9.62 10.36 -0.51
C ARG A 31 9.73 10.42 1.01
N ASP A 32 8.62 10.21 1.71
CA ASP A 32 8.51 10.33 3.17
C ASP A 32 8.72 8.96 3.86
N LEU A 33 8.83 7.89 3.08
CA LEU A 33 9.11 6.52 3.54
C LEU A 33 10.60 6.29 3.81
N LEU A 34 10.90 5.37 4.73
CA LEU A 34 12.25 4.84 4.92
C LEU A 34 12.78 4.22 3.61
N PRO A 35 14.09 4.31 3.32
CA PRO A 35 14.67 3.73 2.10
C PRO A 35 14.36 2.25 1.90
N VAL A 36 14.43 1.46 2.97
CA VAL A 36 14.11 0.02 2.95
C VAL A 36 12.65 -0.25 2.60
N VAL A 37 11.72 0.57 3.11
CA VAL A 37 10.29 0.46 2.80
C VAL A 37 10.03 0.80 1.33
N ARG A 38 10.76 1.76 0.76
CA ARG A 38 10.64 2.09 -0.67
C ARG A 38 11.06 0.93 -1.58
N ILE A 39 12.05 0.13 -1.15
CA ILE A 39 12.49 -1.07 -1.87
C ILE A 39 11.41 -2.15 -1.80
N TRP A 40 10.92 -2.45 -0.58
CA TRP A 40 9.84 -3.42 -0.40
C TRP A 40 8.57 -3.04 -1.15
N SER A 41 8.16 -1.77 -1.06
CA SER A 41 7.00 -1.27 -1.80
C SER A 41 7.17 -1.45 -3.30
N ALA A 42 8.36 -1.20 -3.86
CA ALA A 42 8.62 -1.45 -5.28
C ALA A 42 8.53 -2.94 -5.64
N LEU A 43 9.06 -3.83 -4.80
CA LEU A 43 8.99 -5.27 -5.02
C LEU A 43 7.54 -5.78 -4.95
N VAL A 44 6.77 -5.33 -3.96
CA VAL A 44 5.36 -5.68 -3.80
C VAL A 44 4.55 -5.17 -5.00
N HIS A 45 4.78 -3.92 -5.44
CA HIS A 45 4.08 -3.40 -6.61
C HIS A 45 4.43 -4.16 -7.89
N ALA A 46 5.66 -4.65 -8.04
CA ALA A 46 6.05 -5.40 -9.22
C ALA A 46 5.49 -6.84 -9.25
N ASN A 47 5.25 -7.47 -8.10
CA ASN A 47 5.00 -8.91 -8.02
C ASN A 47 3.65 -9.32 -7.42
N ILE A 48 3.05 -8.50 -6.56
CA ILE A 48 1.82 -8.84 -5.83
C ILE A 48 0.67 -7.97 -6.33
N LEU A 49 0.92 -6.66 -6.48
CA LEU A 49 -0.09 -5.75 -7.00
C LEU A 49 0.50 -4.66 -7.91
N PRO A 50 0.44 -4.86 -9.23
CA PRO A 50 0.78 -3.84 -10.20
C PRO A 50 -0.09 -2.60 -10.01
N CYS A 51 0.52 -1.47 -9.67
CA CYS A 51 -0.15 -0.19 -9.47
C CYS A 51 0.45 0.88 -10.38
N SER A 52 -0.40 1.63 -11.07
CA SER A 52 0.01 2.68 -12.02
C SER A 52 0.56 3.93 -11.31
N HIS A 53 0.21 4.16 -10.04
CA HIS A 53 0.69 5.28 -9.24
C HIS A 53 1.45 4.80 -8.01
N VAL A 54 2.78 4.88 -8.08
CA VAL A 54 3.69 4.53 -6.97
C VAL A 54 4.19 5.75 -6.19
N SER A 55 3.60 6.93 -6.43
CA SER A 55 3.95 8.17 -5.73
C SER A 55 3.48 8.18 -4.27
N ASP A 56 2.42 7.43 -3.99
CA ASP A 56 1.73 7.38 -2.72
C ASP A 56 1.54 5.93 -2.28
N LEU A 57 1.72 5.69 -0.98
CA LEU A 57 1.42 4.42 -0.34
C LEU A 57 0.14 4.60 0.46
N HIS A 58 -0.95 3.96 0.02
CA HIS A 58 -2.24 4.03 0.72
C HIS A 58 -2.20 3.24 2.03
N TRP A 59 -3.14 3.55 2.94
CA TRP A 59 -3.25 2.94 4.25
C TRP A 59 -3.21 1.40 4.24
N THR A 60 -3.98 0.73 3.37
CA THR A 60 -4.00 -0.75 3.26
C THR A 60 -2.60 -1.31 2.93
N TRP A 61 -1.87 -0.67 2.02
CA TRP A 61 -0.50 -1.07 1.65
C TRP A 61 0.51 -0.74 2.72
N SER A 62 0.22 0.27 3.52
CA SER A 62 1.04 0.65 4.66
C SER A 62 1.01 -0.41 5.74
N MET A 63 -0.12 -1.11 5.92
CA MET A 63 -0.20 -2.27 6.81
C MET A 63 0.66 -3.44 6.31
N LEU A 64 0.66 -3.72 5.01
CA LEU A 64 1.53 -4.75 4.44
C LEU A 64 3.01 -4.39 4.64
N MET A 65 3.39 -3.13 4.35
CA MET A 65 4.76 -2.65 4.61
C MET A 65 5.11 -2.76 6.09
N TYR A 66 4.21 -2.35 6.99
CA TYR A 66 4.40 -2.50 8.42
C TYR A 66 4.66 -3.95 8.82
N CYS A 67 3.88 -4.90 8.32
CA CYS A 67 4.07 -6.31 8.63
C CYS A 67 5.41 -6.84 8.12
N ILE A 68 5.83 -6.45 6.91
CA ILE A 68 7.16 -6.82 6.38
C ILE A 68 8.27 -6.23 7.26
N MET A 69 8.19 -4.94 7.58
CA MET A 69 9.18 -4.24 8.41
C MET A 69 9.26 -4.80 9.84
N THR A 70 8.16 -5.32 10.36
CA THR A 70 8.07 -5.90 11.72
C THR A 70 8.13 -7.43 11.73
N GLN A 71 8.43 -8.07 10.59
CA GLN A 71 8.55 -9.52 10.45
C GLN A 71 7.30 -10.28 10.93
N ARG A 72 6.11 -9.72 10.69
CA ARG A 72 4.83 -10.34 11.03
C ARG A 72 4.34 -11.25 9.91
N THR A 73 3.64 -12.32 10.29
CA THR A 73 2.92 -13.18 9.35
C THR A 73 1.74 -12.43 8.73
N VAL A 74 1.59 -12.52 7.41
CA VAL A 74 0.50 -11.89 6.66
C VAL A 74 -0.16 -12.95 5.78
N ASP A 75 -1.50 -12.95 5.73
CA ASP A 75 -2.24 -13.72 4.74
C ASP A 75 -2.15 -13.03 3.36
N LEU A 76 -1.10 -13.38 2.62
CA LEU A 76 -0.88 -12.86 1.27
C LEU A 76 -2.00 -13.26 0.31
N GLY A 77 -2.57 -14.47 0.47
CA GLY A 77 -3.66 -14.96 -0.36
C GLY A 77 -4.92 -14.12 -0.20
N GLY A 78 -5.25 -13.76 1.05
CA GLY A 78 -6.34 -12.84 1.36
C GLY A 78 -6.16 -11.45 0.74
N ILE A 79 -4.93 -10.90 0.77
CA ILE A 79 -4.62 -9.60 0.15
C ILE A 79 -4.81 -9.65 -1.36
N ILE A 80 -4.26 -10.67 -2.02
CA ILE A 80 -4.42 -10.85 -3.48
C ILE A 80 -5.89 -11.01 -3.85
N CYS A 81 -6.65 -11.80 -3.09
CA CYS A 81 -8.08 -12.02 -3.31
C CYS A 81 -8.89 -10.72 -3.20
N MET A 82 -8.60 -9.89 -2.20
CA MET A 82 -9.26 -8.60 -2.00
C MET A 82 -9.04 -7.67 -3.18
N GLU A 83 -7.81 -7.60 -3.70
CA GLU A 83 -7.48 -6.74 -4.83
C GLU A 83 -8.08 -7.22 -6.14
N ILE A 84 -8.00 -8.53 -6.42
CA ILE A 84 -8.69 -9.13 -7.59
C ILE A 84 -10.19 -8.83 -7.52
N SER A 85 -10.81 -8.98 -6.35
CA SER A 85 -12.22 -8.67 -6.16
C SER A 85 -12.51 -7.17 -6.37
N GLY A 86 -11.63 -6.29 -5.90
CA GLY A 86 -11.75 -4.85 -6.12
C GLY A 86 -11.68 -4.48 -7.61
N CYS A 87 -10.77 -5.09 -8.35
CA CYS A 87 -10.69 -4.94 -9.81
C CYS A 87 -11.93 -5.50 -10.51
N ALA A 88 -12.38 -6.70 -10.16
CA ALA A 88 -13.51 -7.37 -10.80
C ALA A 88 -14.85 -6.66 -10.56
N ASN A 89 -15.04 -6.06 -9.38
CA ASN A 89 -16.26 -5.34 -9.01
C ASN A 89 -16.23 -3.84 -9.36
N SER A 90 -15.22 -3.38 -10.10
CA SER A 90 -15.14 -1.99 -10.55
C SER A 90 -16.26 -1.66 -11.55
N ALA A 91 -16.64 -0.37 -11.63
CA ALA A 91 -17.78 0.06 -12.41
C ALA A 91 -17.67 -0.37 -13.89
N PRO A 92 -18.77 -0.72 -14.57
CA PRO A 92 -18.75 -1.07 -15.98
C PRO A 92 -18.10 0.05 -16.83
N GLY A 93 -17.11 -0.30 -17.64
CA GLY A 93 -16.35 0.68 -18.43
C GLY A 93 -15.14 1.31 -17.72
N SER A 94 -14.86 0.92 -16.48
CA SER A 94 -13.56 1.20 -15.85
C SER A 94 -12.47 0.54 -16.67
N ALA A 95 -11.48 1.30 -17.12
CA ALA A 95 -10.29 0.73 -17.74
C ALA A 95 -9.65 -0.24 -16.73
N LEU A 96 -9.23 -1.43 -17.17
CA LEU A 96 -8.33 -2.27 -16.38
C LEU A 96 -7.13 -1.40 -16.04
N GLY A 97 -7.02 -1.00 -14.77
CA GLY A 97 -6.11 0.07 -14.35
C GLY A 97 -4.63 -0.25 -14.63
N HIS A 98 -4.32 -1.51 -14.96
CA HIS A 98 -2.97 -1.95 -15.27
C HIS A 98 -2.92 -3.06 -16.35
N PRO A 99 -2.14 -2.88 -17.44
CA PRO A 99 -1.99 -3.88 -18.51
C PRO A 99 -1.47 -5.25 -18.05
N SER A 100 -0.69 -5.30 -16.97
CA SER A 100 -0.15 -6.56 -16.44
C SER A 100 -1.20 -7.45 -15.76
N LEU A 101 -2.45 -6.99 -15.59
CA LEU A 101 -3.57 -7.80 -15.10
C LEU A 101 -4.15 -8.73 -16.18
N ILE A 102 -3.68 -8.63 -17.43
CA ILE A 102 -4.20 -9.39 -18.59
C ILE A 102 -3.33 -10.62 -18.94
N THR A 103 -2.36 -10.98 -18.09
CA THR A 103 -1.43 -12.10 -18.38
C THR A 103 -2.10 -13.46 -18.20
#